data_AF-A0A4R4LWB7-F1
#
_entry.id   AF-A0A4R4LWB7-F1
#
_cell.length_a   1.000
_cell.length_b   1.000
_cell.length_c   1.000
_cell.angle_alpha   90.00
_cell.angle_beta   90.00
_cell.angle_gamma   90.00
#
_symmetry.space_group_name_H-M   'P 1'
#
loop_
_entity.id
_entity.type
_entity.pdbx_description
1 polymer ?
#
loop_
_entity_poly.entity_id
_entity_poly.type
_entity_poly.pdbx_seq_one_letter_code
_entity_poly.pdbx_strand_id
1 'polypeptide(L)'
;MTSSSSGRPLRADAVRNRAKVLAAAEEVFAAQGTSAPTEEVARAAGVGIGTVFRHFPTKESLLEAVLVALLERLAAEAEGLRSADDAGEAFFGFFARVVARAATKRAVTEALAEAGVDAQAATGRAGPDLKAALGALLERAQEAGAVRSDVGPDEVMALLAGMSYAAGRAGAHEDVLKFAFDGLRPRP
;
A
#
# COMPACT_ATOMS: atom_id res chain seq x y z
N MET A 1 -4.64 -19.43 -45.54
CA MET A 1 -4.05 -20.22 -44.44
C MET A 1 -3.46 -19.26 -43.42
N THR A 2 -3.84 -19.45 -42.17
CA THR A 2 -3.74 -18.55 -41.02
C THR A 2 -2.30 -18.35 -40.53
N SER A 3 -1.88 -17.09 -40.37
CA SER A 3 -0.72 -16.72 -39.54
C SER A 3 -1.22 -16.28 -38.16
N SER A 4 -0.86 -17.02 -37.11
CA SER A 4 -1.15 -16.64 -35.74
C SER A 4 0.10 -16.74 -34.87
N SER A 5 0.33 -15.66 -34.11
CA SER A 5 0.79 -15.63 -32.71
C SER A 5 2.25 -15.99 -32.37
N SER A 6 3.11 -14.97 -32.24
CA SER A 6 4.36 -15.03 -31.44
C SER A 6 4.44 -13.96 -30.32
N GLY A 7 3.34 -13.25 -30.02
CA GLY A 7 3.35 -12.09 -29.09
C GLY A 7 2.98 -12.35 -27.62
N ARG A 8 2.77 -13.60 -27.20
CA ARG A 8 2.17 -13.98 -25.88
C ARG A 8 3.12 -14.49 -24.78
N PRO A 9 4.30 -15.09 -25.05
CA PRO A 9 5.19 -15.56 -23.96
C PRO A 9 5.98 -14.42 -23.27
N LEU A 10 6.61 -13.54 -24.06
CA LEU A 10 7.52 -12.50 -23.57
C LEU A 10 6.83 -11.44 -22.68
N ARG A 11 5.56 -11.14 -22.94
CA ARG A 11 4.78 -10.18 -22.14
C ARG A 11 4.43 -10.76 -20.76
N ALA A 12 4.09 -12.05 -20.70
CA ALA A 12 3.78 -12.72 -19.44
C ALA A 12 5.02 -12.82 -18.53
N ASP A 13 6.19 -13.10 -19.12
CA ASP A 13 7.46 -13.10 -18.38
C ASP A 13 7.84 -11.72 -17.85
N ALA A 14 7.66 -10.67 -18.66
CA ALA A 14 7.90 -9.29 -18.24
C ALA A 14 7.01 -8.87 -17.06
N VAL A 15 5.72 -9.25 -17.07
CA VAL A 15 4.79 -8.98 -15.96
C VAL A 15 5.20 -9.73 -14.70
N ARG A 16 5.53 -11.03 -14.82
CA ARG A 16 5.98 -11.84 -13.68
C ARG A 16 7.27 -11.31 -13.07
N ASN A 17 8.24 -10.92 -13.90
CA ASN A 17 9.51 -10.37 -13.43
C ASN A 17 9.31 -9.04 -12.74
N ARG A 18 8.45 -8.15 -13.30
CA ARG A 18 8.09 -6.91 -12.64
C ARG A 18 7.50 -7.15 -11.24
N ALA A 19 6.55 -8.08 -11.12
CA ALA A 19 5.93 -8.42 -9.83
C ALA A 19 6.95 -8.97 -8.82
N LYS A 20 7.85 -9.87 -9.26
CA LYS A 20 8.93 -10.39 -8.40
C LYS A 20 9.86 -9.30 -7.88
N VAL A 21 10.24 -8.36 -8.77
CA VAL A 21 11.10 -7.24 -8.39
C VAL A 21 10.42 -6.34 -7.38
N LEU A 22 9.13 -6.04 -7.55
CA LEU A 22 8.38 -5.21 -6.59
C LEU A 22 8.25 -5.88 -5.23
N ALA A 23 7.90 -7.17 -5.18
CA ALA A 23 7.81 -7.92 -3.93
C ALA A 23 9.18 -7.97 -3.21
N ALA A 24 10.25 -8.27 -3.93
CA ALA A 24 11.60 -8.27 -3.37
C ALA A 24 12.05 -6.88 -2.89
N ALA A 25 11.70 -5.82 -3.64
CA ALA A 25 12.03 -4.46 -3.26
C ALA A 25 11.32 -4.05 -1.96
N GLU A 26 10.05 -4.41 -1.79
CA GLU A 26 9.32 -4.19 -0.53
C GLU A 26 10.03 -4.86 0.65
N GLU A 27 10.43 -6.12 0.52
CA GLU A 27 11.12 -6.87 1.58
C GLU A 27 12.49 -6.27 1.91
N VAL A 28 13.29 -5.99 0.88
CA VAL A 28 14.64 -5.42 1.04
C VAL A 28 14.57 -4.03 1.68
N PHE A 29 13.67 -3.16 1.21
CA PHE A 29 13.55 -1.81 1.77
C PHE A 29 12.92 -1.80 3.16
N ALA A 30 12.04 -2.77 3.48
CA ALA A 30 11.53 -2.93 4.84
C ALA A 30 12.63 -3.36 5.82
N ALA A 31 13.52 -4.27 5.40
CA ALA A 31 14.54 -4.85 6.28
C ALA A 31 15.80 -3.99 6.40
N GLN A 32 16.24 -3.36 5.31
CA GLN A 32 17.53 -2.68 5.21
C GLN A 32 17.39 -1.17 5.01
N GLY A 33 16.15 -0.67 4.89
CA GLY A 33 15.87 0.70 4.50
C GLY A 33 16.02 0.93 3.00
N THR A 34 15.54 2.09 2.56
CA THR A 34 15.58 2.52 1.16
C THR A 34 16.98 2.90 0.67
N SER A 35 17.99 2.94 1.53
CA SER A 35 19.39 3.08 1.13
C SER A 35 19.96 1.80 0.49
N ALA A 36 19.28 0.65 0.66
CA ALA A 36 19.70 -0.62 0.09
C ALA A 36 19.94 -0.54 -1.44
N PRO A 37 21.00 -1.18 -1.95
CA PRO A 37 21.34 -1.13 -3.37
C PRO A 37 20.36 -1.96 -4.21
N THR A 38 20.09 -1.53 -5.44
CA THR A 38 19.16 -2.20 -6.36
C THR A 38 19.64 -3.61 -6.75
N GLU A 39 20.94 -3.88 -6.62
CA GLU A 39 21.57 -5.19 -6.74
C GLU A 39 21.04 -6.20 -5.72
N GLU A 40 20.77 -5.75 -4.48
CA GLU A 40 20.18 -6.60 -3.43
C GLU A 40 18.73 -6.95 -3.77
N VAL A 41 17.99 -5.99 -4.34
CA VAL A 41 16.64 -6.25 -4.86
C VAL A 41 16.67 -7.26 -6.00
N ALA A 42 17.59 -7.10 -6.96
CA ALA A 42 17.75 -8.03 -8.07
C ALA A 42 18.07 -9.46 -7.59
N ARG A 43 18.99 -9.56 -6.64
CA ARG A 43 19.39 -10.82 -5.98
C ARG A 43 18.20 -11.48 -5.28
N ALA A 44 17.45 -10.73 -4.47
CA ALA A 44 16.28 -11.22 -3.77
C ALA A 44 15.15 -11.65 -4.73
N ALA A 45 14.96 -10.93 -5.84
CA ALA A 45 13.98 -11.26 -6.87
C ALA A 45 14.39 -12.45 -7.77
N GLY A 46 15.65 -12.89 -7.70
CA GLY A 46 16.20 -13.92 -8.57
C GLY A 46 16.27 -13.49 -10.04
N VAL A 47 16.51 -12.20 -10.31
CA VAL A 47 16.63 -11.65 -11.67
C VAL A 47 17.96 -10.92 -11.85
N GLY A 48 18.37 -10.71 -13.11
CA GLY A 48 19.55 -9.89 -13.40
C GLY A 48 19.30 -8.40 -13.15
N ILE A 49 20.33 -7.66 -12.73
CA ILE A 49 20.24 -6.20 -12.50
C ILE A 49 19.79 -5.43 -13.75
N GLY A 50 20.19 -5.88 -14.95
CA GLY A 50 19.72 -5.32 -16.21
C GLY A 50 18.22 -5.51 -16.45
N THR A 51 17.60 -6.57 -15.90
CA THR A 51 16.15 -6.76 -15.92
C THR A 51 15.45 -5.74 -15.03
N VAL A 52 16.03 -5.43 -13.86
CA VAL A 52 15.49 -4.39 -12.96
C VAL A 52 15.52 -3.04 -13.66
N PHE A 53 16.69 -2.60 -14.15
CA PHE A 53 16.81 -1.29 -14.81
C PHE A 53 16.02 -1.17 -16.12
N ARG A 54 15.74 -2.29 -16.80
CA ARG A 54 14.83 -2.29 -17.96
C ARG A 54 13.38 -2.00 -17.56
N HIS A 55 12.96 -2.36 -16.35
CA HIS A 55 11.61 -2.09 -15.84
C HIS A 55 11.53 -0.79 -15.02
N PHE A 56 12.64 -0.40 -14.39
CA PHE A 56 12.76 0.70 -13.45
C PHE A 56 14.09 1.41 -13.74
N PRO A 57 14.13 2.36 -14.70
CA PRO A 57 15.38 2.99 -15.15
C PRO A 57 16.18 3.65 -14.04
N THR A 58 15.51 4.08 -12.96
CA THR A 58 16.15 4.67 -11.78
C THR A 58 15.63 4.05 -10.50
N LYS A 59 16.35 4.27 -9.39
CA LYS A 59 15.94 3.81 -8.06
C LYS A 59 14.63 4.48 -7.62
N GLU A 60 14.45 5.75 -7.99
CA GLU A 60 13.23 6.51 -7.75
C GLU A 60 12.05 5.84 -8.48
N SER A 61 12.21 5.47 -9.76
CA SER A 61 11.15 4.77 -10.50
C SER A 61 10.80 3.40 -9.92
N LEU A 62 11.75 2.73 -9.25
CA LEU A 62 11.49 1.51 -8.50
C LEU A 62 10.71 1.81 -7.21
N LEU A 63 11.12 2.81 -6.44
CA LEU A 63 10.46 3.25 -5.21
C LEU A 63 9.02 3.72 -5.47
N GLU A 64 8.78 4.49 -6.54
CA GLU A 64 7.45 4.90 -6.98
C GLU A 64 6.56 3.69 -7.27
N ALA A 65 7.09 2.73 -8.03
CA ALA A 65 6.34 1.54 -8.38
C ALA A 65 6.08 0.62 -7.19
N VAL A 66 7.01 0.57 -6.22
CA VAL A 66 6.79 -0.10 -4.93
C VAL A 66 5.66 0.58 -4.18
N LEU A 67 5.65 1.92 -4.10
CA LEU A 67 4.59 2.65 -3.42
C LEU A 67 3.22 2.42 -4.08
N VAL A 68 3.15 2.43 -5.41
CA VAL A 68 1.93 2.10 -6.16
C VAL A 68 1.47 0.68 -5.84
N ALA A 69 2.35 -0.32 -5.90
CA ALA A 69 2.00 -1.71 -5.63
C ALA A 69 1.52 -1.93 -4.19
N LEU A 70 2.12 -1.22 -3.22
CA LEU A 70 1.66 -1.21 -1.83
C LEU A 70 0.22 -0.70 -1.73
N LEU A 71 -0.09 0.43 -2.35
CA LEU A 71 -1.43 1.01 -2.31
C LEU A 71 -2.47 0.16 -3.04
N GLU A 72 -2.14 -0.38 -4.22
CA GLU A 72 -2.99 -1.31 -4.97
C GLU A 72 -3.31 -2.57 -4.16
N ARG A 73 -2.31 -3.14 -3.46
CA ARG A 73 -2.53 -4.29 -2.58
C ARG A 73 -3.46 -3.95 -1.42
N LEU A 74 -3.28 -2.80 -0.78
CA LEU A 74 -4.16 -2.36 0.30
C LEU A 74 -5.60 -2.13 -0.20
N ALA A 75 -5.76 -1.55 -1.40
CA ALA A 75 -7.07 -1.36 -2.00
C ALA A 75 -7.75 -2.71 -2.29
N ALA A 76 -7.00 -3.68 -2.83
CA ALA A 76 -7.51 -5.04 -3.07
C ALA A 76 -7.86 -5.77 -1.77
N GLU A 77 -7.08 -5.59 -0.69
CA GLU A 77 -7.39 -6.15 0.63
C GLU A 77 -8.68 -5.54 1.20
N ALA A 78 -8.86 -4.22 1.10
CA ALA A 78 -10.10 -3.56 1.52
C ALA A 78 -11.31 -4.04 0.70
N GLU A 79 -11.16 -4.17 -0.62
CA GLU A 79 -12.21 -4.68 -1.51
C GLU A 79 -12.62 -6.11 -1.12
N GLY A 80 -11.65 -6.98 -0.80
CA GLY A 80 -11.91 -8.35 -0.35
C GLY A 80 -12.69 -8.44 0.98
N LEU A 81 -12.68 -7.38 1.78
CA LEU A 81 -13.40 -7.31 3.05
C LEU A 81 -14.80 -6.71 2.92
N ARG A 82 -15.18 -6.23 1.73
CA ARG A 82 -16.49 -5.59 1.52
C ARG A 82 -17.68 -6.50 1.77
N SER A 83 -17.52 -7.81 1.71
CA SER A 83 -18.59 -8.77 1.98
C SER A 83 -18.44 -9.47 3.34
N ALA A 84 -17.59 -8.96 4.23
CA ALA A 84 -17.45 -9.51 5.58
C ALA A 84 -18.76 -9.42 6.36
N ASP A 85 -19.05 -10.46 7.16
CA ASP A 85 -20.26 -10.55 7.98
C ASP A 85 -20.28 -9.47 9.07
N ASP A 86 -19.15 -9.27 9.77
CA ASP A 86 -18.95 -8.15 10.70
C ASP A 86 -18.25 -6.99 10.00
N ALA A 87 -19.03 -5.99 9.58
CA ALA A 87 -18.53 -4.79 8.91
C ALA A 87 -17.66 -3.92 9.83
N GLY A 88 -17.96 -3.89 11.13
CA GLY A 88 -17.17 -3.13 12.11
C GLY A 88 -15.80 -3.74 12.31
N GLU A 89 -15.73 -5.05 12.53
CA GLU A 89 -14.47 -5.79 12.64
C GLU A 89 -13.65 -5.67 11.35
N ALA A 90 -14.30 -5.76 10.17
CA ALA A 90 -13.64 -5.59 8.89
C ALA A 90 -12.98 -4.20 8.76
N PHE A 91 -13.69 -3.13 9.08
CA PHE A 91 -13.19 -1.76 9.02
C PHE A 91 -12.04 -1.52 10.00
N PHE A 92 -12.24 -1.76 11.30
CA PHE A 92 -11.22 -1.51 12.32
C PHE A 92 -10.02 -2.45 12.17
N GLY A 93 -10.26 -3.70 11.80
CA GLY A 93 -9.22 -4.69 11.53
C GLY A 93 -8.36 -4.31 10.32
N PHE A 94 -8.98 -3.86 9.22
CA PHE A 94 -8.25 -3.35 8.06
C PHE A 94 -7.39 -2.13 8.43
N PHE A 95 -7.98 -1.16 9.13
CA PHE A 95 -7.27 0.03 9.61
C PHE A 95 -6.03 -0.35 10.43
N ALA A 96 -6.21 -1.21 11.44
CA ALA A 96 -5.12 -1.65 12.31
C ALA A 96 -4.01 -2.37 11.51
N ARG A 97 -4.37 -3.24 10.56
CA ARG A 97 -3.40 -3.94 9.70
C ARG A 97 -2.58 -2.98 8.84
N VAL A 98 -3.19 -1.91 8.30
CA VAL A 98 -2.47 -0.89 7.54
C VAL A 98 -1.46 -0.16 8.44
N VAL A 99 -1.87 0.24 9.65
CA VAL A 99 -0.98 0.93 10.60
C VAL A 99 0.17 0.03 11.05
N ALA A 100 -0.09 -1.26 11.30
CA ALA A 100 0.95 -2.22 11.68
C ALA A 100 2.01 -2.43 10.58
N ARG A 101 1.64 -2.23 9.32
CA ARG A 101 2.53 -2.36 8.15
C ARG A 101 3.16 -1.03 7.71
N ALA A 102 3.02 0.03 8.51
CA ALA A 102 3.37 1.38 8.08
C ALA A 102 4.88 1.65 7.94
N ALA A 103 5.74 0.85 8.57
CA ALA A 103 7.20 1.03 8.50
C ALA A 103 7.73 0.99 7.05
N THR A 104 7.28 0.03 6.25
CA THR A 104 7.66 -0.10 4.84
C THR A 104 7.20 1.11 4.01
N LYS A 105 5.95 1.53 4.20
CA LYS A 105 5.39 2.70 3.49
C LYS A 105 6.18 3.97 3.81
N ARG A 106 6.48 4.21 5.09
CA ARG A 106 7.23 5.38 5.53
C ARG A 106 8.61 5.45 4.87
N ALA A 107 9.38 4.36 4.92
CA ALA A 107 10.73 4.33 4.37
C ALA A 107 10.75 4.70 2.87
N VAL A 108 9.77 4.19 2.10
CA VAL A 108 9.61 4.50 0.67
C VAL A 108 9.20 5.95 0.45
N THR A 109 8.22 6.47 1.20
CA THR A 109 7.78 7.86 1.07
C THR A 109 8.89 8.87 1.44
N GLU A 110 9.68 8.59 2.48
CA GLU A 110 10.81 9.44 2.87
C GLU A 110 11.90 9.48 1.80
N ALA A 111 12.26 8.33 1.22
CA ALA A 111 13.25 8.28 0.14
C ALA A 111 12.82 9.03 -1.12
N LEU A 112 11.54 8.95 -1.48
CA LEU A 112 10.98 9.72 -2.59
C LEU A 112 11.03 11.22 -2.29
N ALA A 113 10.66 11.63 -1.07
CA ALA A 113 10.71 13.04 -0.67
C ALA A 113 12.15 13.60 -0.66
N GLU A 114 13.13 12.83 -0.17
CA GLU A 114 14.56 13.18 -0.22
C GLU A 114 15.07 13.33 -1.66
N ALA A 115 14.54 12.53 -2.59
CA ALA A 115 14.83 12.62 -4.02
C ALA A 115 14.05 13.73 -4.74
N GLY A 116 13.23 14.52 -4.03
CA GLY A 116 12.40 15.58 -4.60
C GLY A 116 11.19 15.08 -5.41
N VAL A 117 10.80 13.81 -5.22
CA VAL A 117 9.63 13.20 -5.87
C VAL A 117 8.39 13.41 -5.01
N ASP A 118 7.35 13.98 -5.61
CA ASP A 118 6.03 14.05 -4.99
C ASP A 118 5.37 12.66 -5.02
N ALA A 119 5.34 12.00 -3.85
CA ALA A 119 4.73 10.70 -3.67
C ALA A 119 3.22 10.68 -4.03
N GLN A 120 2.51 11.80 -3.86
CA GLN A 120 1.10 11.89 -4.22
C GLN A 120 0.92 11.89 -5.74
N ALA A 121 1.76 12.64 -6.46
CA ALA A 121 1.78 12.62 -7.91
C ALA A 121 2.24 11.26 -8.46
N ALA A 122 3.24 10.65 -7.83
CA ALA A 122 3.81 9.36 -8.24
C ALA A 122 2.83 8.18 -8.14
N THR A 123 1.87 8.26 -7.20
CA THR A 123 0.93 7.15 -6.95
C THR A 123 -0.29 7.14 -7.86
N GLY A 124 -0.51 8.20 -8.65
CA GLY A 124 -1.57 8.27 -9.66
C GLY A 124 -2.94 7.88 -9.10
N ARG A 125 -3.52 6.78 -9.62
CA ARG A 125 -4.84 6.28 -9.22
C ARG A 125 -4.82 5.41 -7.96
N ALA A 126 -3.68 4.87 -7.55
CA ALA A 126 -3.62 3.93 -6.44
C ALA A 126 -4.03 4.54 -5.09
N GLY A 127 -3.70 5.82 -4.86
CA GLY A 127 -4.16 6.57 -3.69
C GLY A 127 -5.70 6.76 -3.67
N PRO A 128 -6.29 7.35 -4.73
CA PRO A 128 -7.74 7.46 -4.88
C PRO A 128 -8.49 6.13 -4.79
N ASP A 129 -7.95 5.06 -5.36
CA ASP A 129 -8.61 3.75 -5.37
C ASP A 129 -8.58 3.10 -3.96
N LEU A 130 -7.49 3.26 -3.20
CA LEU A 130 -7.45 2.88 -1.78
C LEU A 130 -8.46 3.67 -0.95
N LYS A 131 -8.56 4.99 -1.18
CA LYS A 131 -9.55 5.83 -0.50
C LYS A 131 -10.98 5.35 -0.78
N ALA A 132 -11.29 5.03 -2.04
CA ALA A 132 -12.62 4.53 -2.42
C ALA A 132 -12.92 3.19 -1.72
N ALA A 133 -11.98 2.25 -1.71
CA ALA A 133 -12.14 0.96 -1.04
C ALA A 133 -12.33 1.10 0.48
N LEU A 134 -11.57 2.00 1.12
CA LEU A 134 -11.75 2.31 2.55
C LEU A 134 -13.09 2.98 2.83
N GLY A 135 -13.54 3.87 1.93
CA GLY A 135 -14.86 4.50 2.00
C GLY A 135 -15.99 3.47 1.98
N ALA A 136 -15.90 2.45 1.14
CA ALA A 136 -16.89 1.38 1.10
C ALA A 136 -16.93 0.54 2.40
N LEU A 137 -15.78 0.33 3.05
CA LEU A 137 -15.75 -0.32 4.37
C LEU A 137 -16.34 0.58 5.46
N LEU A 138 -16.04 1.88 5.41
CA LEU A 138 -16.59 2.88 6.33
C LEU A 138 -18.13 2.92 6.24
N GLU A 139 -18.68 3.04 5.04
CA GLU A 139 -20.12 3.08 4.80
C GLU A 139 -20.81 1.85 5.39
N ARG A 140 -20.29 0.64 5.14
CA ARG A 140 -20.84 -0.59 5.73
C ARG A 140 -20.75 -0.61 7.26
N ALA A 141 -19.64 -0.15 7.82
CA ALA A 141 -19.46 -0.09 9.27
C ALA A 141 -20.41 0.94 9.91
N GLN A 142 -20.75 2.02 9.20
CA GLN A 142 -21.76 3.00 9.60
C GLN A 142 -23.17 2.42 9.51
N GLU A 143 -23.52 1.72 8.43
CA GLU A 143 -24.81 1.01 8.26
C GLU A 143 -25.02 -0.05 9.35
N ALA A 144 -23.96 -0.74 9.76
CA ALA A 144 -23.99 -1.71 10.86
C ALA A 144 -24.01 -1.06 12.25
N GLY A 145 -23.93 0.27 12.35
CA GLY A 145 -23.87 0.99 13.62
C GLY A 145 -22.58 0.79 14.40
N ALA A 146 -21.49 0.34 13.77
CA ALA A 146 -20.19 0.14 14.40
C ALA A 146 -19.31 1.42 14.37
N VAL A 147 -19.59 2.35 13.45
CA VAL A 147 -18.88 3.62 13.27
C VAL A 147 -19.89 4.77 13.21
N ARG A 148 -19.55 5.92 13.78
CA ARG A 148 -20.37 7.14 13.73
C ARG A 148 -20.55 7.66 12.30
N SER A 149 -21.72 8.23 11.99
CA SER A 149 -22.12 8.61 10.64
C SER A 149 -21.65 10.00 10.18
N ASP A 150 -21.05 10.80 11.06
CA ASP A 150 -20.60 12.17 10.78
C ASP A 150 -19.10 12.26 10.41
N VAL A 151 -18.48 11.11 10.10
CA VAL A 151 -17.11 11.02 9.63
C VAL A 151 -17.11 10.53 8.19
N GLY A 152 -16.39 11.22 7.31
CA GLY A 152 -16.25 10.88 5.90
C GLY A 152 -14.96 10.12 5.57
N PRO A 153 -14.84 9.63 4.33
CA PRO A 153 -13.65 8.89 3.88
C PRO A 153 -12.39 9.75 3.85
N ASP A 154 -12.51 11.08 3.68
CA ASP A 154 -11.38 12.00 3.73
C ASP A 154 -10.76 12.07 5.13
N GLU A 155 -11.58 12.24 6.16
CA GLU A 155 -11.13 12.27 7.56
C GLU A 155 -10.51 10.93 7.97
N VAL A 156 -11.13 9.81 7.57
CA VAL A 156 -10.59 8.48 7.86
C VAL A 156 -9.25 8.26 7.15
N MET A 157 -9.12 8.65 5.89
CA MET A 157 -7.85 8.54 5.16
C MET A 157 -6.75 9.42 5.78
N ALA A 158 -7.09 10.64 6.21
CA ALA A 158 -6.16 11.52 6.90
C ALA A 158 -5.70 10.92 8.25
N LEU A 159 -6.64 10.40 9.03
CA LEU A 159 -6.35 9.70 10.29
C LEU A 159 -5.46 8.47 10.07
N LEU A 160 -5.76 7.68 9.04
CA LEU A 160 -4.98 6.50 8.65
C LEU A 160 -3.56 6.87 8.24
N ALA A 161 -3.40 7.91 7.43
CA ALA A 161 -2.10 8.41 7.02
C ALA A 161 -1.29 8.93 8.22
N GLY A 162 -1.89 9.72 9.10
CA GLY A 162 -1.24 10.26 10.29
C GLY A 162 -0.79 9.17 11.27
N MET A 163 -1.66 8.19 11.55
CA MET A 163 -1.29 7.07 12.43
C MET A 163 -0.25 6.15 11.80
N SER A 164 -0.32 5.91 10.49
CA SER A 164 0.72 5.16 9.77
C SER A 164 2.07 5.87 9.86
N TYR A 165 2.10 7.19 9.68
CA TYR A 165 3.32 7.99 9.81
C TYR A 165 3.92 7.89 11.23
N ALA A 166 3.09 8.07 12.27
CA ALA A 166 3.51 7.94 13.65
C ALA A 166 4.04 6.54 13.97
N ALA A 167 3.32 5.49 13.54
CA ALA A 167 3.71 4.09 13.74
C ALA A 167 5.02 3.74 13.02
N GLY A 168 5.25 4.28 11.83
CA GLY A 168 6.52 4.07 11.11
C GLY A 168 7.73 4.74 11.78
N ARG A 169 7.52 5.74 12.64
CA ARG A 169 8.59 6.47 13.34
C ARG A 169 8.87 5.92 14.74
N ALA A 170 7.83 5.60 15.51
CA ALA A 170 7.95 5.22 16.91
C ALA A 170 7.53 3.77 17.21
N GLY A 171 7.04 3.04 16.20
CA GLY A 171 6.31 1.78 16.39
C GLY A 171 4.82 2.02 16.61
N ALA A 172 3.99 1.03 16.29
CA ALA A 172 2.56 1.09 16.57
C ALA A 172 2.32 0.96 18.08
N HIS A 173 1.62 1.93 18.67
CA HIS A 173 1.15 1.85 20.05
C HIS A 173 -0.32 1.41 20.06
N GLU A 174 -0.60 0.26 20.67
CA GLU A 174 -1.97 -0.29 20.74
C GLU A 174 -2.96 0.70 21.38
N ASP A 175 -2.53 1.43 22.41
CA ASP A 175 -3.36 2.43 23.09
C ASP A 175 -3.76 3.59 22.16
N VAL A 176 -2.87 4.03 21.27
CA VAL A 176 -3.15 5.12 20.32
C VAL A 176 -4.21 4.68 19.31
N LEU A 177 -4.09 3.45 18.79
CA LEU A 177 -5.11 2.87 17.91
C LEU A 177 -6.45 2.75 18.62
N LYS A 178 -6.44 2.30 19.88
CA LYS A 178 -7.65 2.18 20.69
C LYS A 178 -8.33 3.55 20.87
N PHE A 179 -7.60 4.59 21.26
CA PHE A 179 -8.18 5.93 21.43
C PHE A 179 -8.76 6.47 20.13
N ALA A 180 -8.09 6.25 19.00
CA ALA A 180 -8.62 6.63 17.69
C ALA A 180 -9.91 5.86 17.36
N PHE A 181 -9.95 4.55 17.62
CA PHE A 181 -11.13 3.73 17.36
C PHE A 181 -12.30 4.09 18.27
N ASP A 182 -12.06 4.37 19.55
CA ASP A 182 -13.07 4.86 20.48
C ASP A 182 -13.68 6.19 20.00
N GLY A 183 -12.87 7.07 19.39
CA GLY A 183 -13.35 8.32 18.77
C GLY A 183 -14.20 8.15 17.50
N LEU A 184 -14.08 6.99 16.83
CA LEU A 184 -14.85 6.62 15.64
C LEU A 184 -16.12 5.83 15.96
N ARG A 185 -16.21 5.20 17.13
CA ARG A 185 -17.42 4.49 17.55
C ARG A 185 -18.61 5.45 17.71
N PRO A 186 -19.86 4.96 17.57
CA PRO A 186 -21.04 5.77 17.79
C PRO A 186 -21.01 6.39 19.18
N ARG A 187 -21.47 7.64 19.27
CA ARG A 187 -21.69 8.29 20.55
C ARG A 187 -23.10 7.93 21.05
N PRO A 188 -23.27 7.66 22.35
CA PRO A 188 -24.58 7.49 22.97
C PRO A 188 -25.42 8.78 22.90
#